data_AF-A0A918DSN4-F1
#
_entry.id   AF-A0A918DSN4-F1
#
_cell.length_a   1.000
_cell.length_b   1.000
_cell.length_c   1.000
_cell.angle_alpha   90.00
_cell.angle_beta   90.00
_cell.angle_gamma   90.00
#
_symmetry.space_group_name_H-M   'P 1'
#
loop_
_entity.id
_entity.type
_entity.pdbx_description
1 polymer ?
#
loop_
_entity_poly.entity_id
_entity_poly.type
_entity_poly.pdbx_seq_one_letter_code
_entity_poly.pdbx_strand_id
1 'polypeptide(L)'
;MLESLDSAGRFVSGFLAGEIDETTNPALEEDDLLMLAVLTLDRTDPGWVLARIADSGVPVCLRAQLLWPMMRTYAEGYDILHREDPHAVRHLPTPGRHSGEEDAHHA
;
A
#
# COMPACT_ATOMS: atom_id res chain seq x y z
N MET A 1 6.71 -13.34 11.17
CA MET A 1 7.16 -13.86 9.87
C MET A 1 5.93 -13.99 8.97
N LEU A 2 5.79 -13.10 7.98
CA LEU A 2 4.63 -12.99 7.08
C LEU A 2 4.71 -14.04 5.94
N GLU A 3 4.97 -15.30 6.28
CA GLU A 3 5.33 -16.34 5.29
C GLU A 3 4.11 -16.97 4.60
N SER A 4 2.89 -16.68 5.06
CA SER A 4 1.66 -17.25 4.52
C SER A 4 0.64 -16.17 4.17
N LEU A 5 -0.22 -16.48 3.19
CA LEU A 5 -1.36 -15.65 2.79
C LEU A 5 -2.20 -15.23 4.01
N ASP A 6 -2.51 -16.18 4.90
CA ASP A 6 -3.28 -15.93 6.11
C ASP A 6 -2.59 -14.94 7.05
N SER A 7 -1.27 -15.06 7.22
CA SER A 7 -0.53 -14.14 8.08
C SER A 7 -0.47 -12.74 7.50
N ALA A 8 -0.25 -12.62 6.18
CA ALA A 8 -0.25 -11.34 5.49
C ALA A 8 -1.64 -10.67 5.53
N GLY A 9 -2.69 -11.44 5.25
CA GLY A 9 -4.07 -10.96 5.28
C GLY A 9 -4.52 -10.48 6.67
N ARG A 10 -4.15 -11.21 7.73
CA ARG A 10 -4.40 -10.77 9.11
C ARG A 10 -3.64 -9.50 9.45
N PHE A 11 -2.37 -9.41 9.07
CA PHE A 11 -1.56 -8.22 9.34
C PHE A 11 -2.16 -6.97 8.67
N VAL A 12 -2.47 -7.04 7.37
CA VAL A 12 -3.11 -5.93 6.65
C VAL A 12 -4.47 -5.59 7.25
N SER A 13 -5.26 -6.59 7.65
CA SER A 13 -6.57 -6.33 8.28
C SER A 13 -6.43 -5.62 9.63
N GLY A 14 -5.47 -6.03 10.48
CA GLY A 14 -5.20 -5.37 11.76
C GLY A 14 -4.69 -3.94 11.58
N PHE A 15 -3.86 -3.71 10.56
CA PHE A 15 -3.43 -2.36 10.17
C PHE A 15 -4.63 -1.47 9.77
N LEU A 16 -5.51 -1.96 8.89
CA LEU A 16 -6.69 -1.19 8.45
C LEU A 16 -7.70 -0.93 9.58
N ALA A 17 -7.74 -1.81 10.59
CA ALA A 17 -8.57 -1.64 11.77
C ALA A 17 -7.97 -0.65 12.80
N GLY A 18 -6.73 -0.20 12.60
CA GLY A 18 -5.99 0.61 13.57
C GLY A 18 -5.52 -0.18 14.80
N GLU A 19 -5.57 -1.51 14.76
CA GLU A 19 -5.06 -2.39 15.81
C GLU A 19 -3.54 -2.53 15.74
N ILE A 20 -2.97 -2.27 14.56
CA ILE A 20 -1.54 -2.30 14.29
C ILE A 20 -1.15 -0.94 13.70
N ASP A 21 -0.34 -0.19 14.42
CA ASP A 21 0.21 1.10 14.00
C ASP A 21 1.69 1.19 14.44
N GLU A 22 2.38 2.25 14.04
CA GLU A 22 3.81 2.46 14.36
C GLU A 22 4.06 2.59 15.87
N THR A 23 3.04 3.01 16.64
CA THR A 23 3.16 3.18 18.10
C THR A 23 3.11 1.85 18.82
N THR A 24 2.34 0.90 18.29
CA THR A 24 2.11 -0.44 18.83
C THR A 24 3.05 -1.47 18.22
N ASN A 25 3.59 -1.19 17.03
CA ASN A 25 4.53 -2.04 16.32
C ASN A 25 5.52 -1.20 15.50
N PRO A 26 6.63 -0.73 16.11
CA PRO A 26 7.64 0.10 15.43
C PRO A 26 8.23 -0.54 14.17
N ALA A 27 8.22 -1.88 14.08
CA ALA A 27 8.69 -2.61 12.91
C ALA A 27 7.82 -2.38 11.65
N LEU A 28 6.65 -1.74 11.77
CA LEU A 28 5.88 -1.28 10.61
C LEU A 28 6.69 -0.36 9.70
N GLU A 29 7.44 0.57 10.29
CA GLU A 29 8.25 1.56 9.56
C GLU A 29 9.67 1.03 9.34
N GLU A 30 10.28 0.40 10.36
CA GLU A 30 11.68 -0.03 10.27
C GLU A 30 11.91 -1.24 9.35
N ASP A 31 10.96 -2.17 9.29
CA ASP A 31 11.11 -3.45 8.58
C ASP A 31 10.21 -3.56 7.34
N ASP A 32 9.59 -2.45 6.91
CA ASP A 32 8.67 -2.38 5.76
C ASP A 32 7.60 -3.50 5.77
N LEU A 33 7.11 -3.90 6.96
CA LEU A 33 6.26 -5.08 7.12
C LEU A 33 4.94 -4.97 6.36
N LEU A 34 4.36 -3.78 6.31
CA LEU A 34 3.15 -3.53 5.52
C LEU A 34 3.42 -3.73 4.03
N MET A 35 4.57 -3.25 3.54
CA MET A 35 4.98 -3.41 2.15
C MET A 35 5.12 -4.89 1.78
N LEU A 36 5.81 -5.67 2.62
CA LEU A 36 6.00 -7.11 2.41
C LEU A 36 4.69 -7.88 2.43
N ALA A 37 3.78 -7.55 3.36
CA ALA A 37 2.46 -8.19 3.45
C ALA A 37 1.63 -7.92 2.18
N VAL A 38 1.56 -6.66 1.75
CA VAL A 38 0.79 -6.24 0.58
C VAL A 38 1.38 -6.84 -0.70
N LEU A 39 2.70 -6.81 -0.89
CA LEU A 39 3.37 -7.45 -2.04
C LEU A 39 3.05 -8.94 -2.13
N THR A 40 3.06 -9.62 -0.98
CA THR A 40 2.72 -11.04 -0.90
C THR A 40 1.28 -11.28 -1.36
N LEU A 41 0.34 -10.48 -0.86
CA LEU A 41 -1.07 -10.58 -1.20
C LEU A 41 -1.35 -10.19 -2.67
N ASP A 42 -0.81 -9.09 -3.18
CA ASP A 42 -0.97 -8.67 -4.59
C ASP A 42 -0.53 -9.76 -5.58
N ARG A 43 0.53 -10.49 -5.22
CA ARG A 43 1.04 -11.61 -6.01
C ARG A 43 0.18 -12.87 -5.89
N THR A 44 -0.33 -13.18 -4.71
CA THR A 44 -0.97 -14.48 -4.42
C THR A 44 -2.49 -14.45 -4.51
N ASP A 45 -3.13 -13.39 -4.02
CA ASP A 45 -4.57 -13.14 -4.09
C ASP A 45 -4.84 -11.64 -4.36
N PRO A 46 -4.72 -11.19 -5.62
CA PRO A 46 -4.96 -9.79 -6.00
C PRO A 46 -6.38 -9.32 -5.66
N GLY A 47 -7.36 -10.23 -5.75
CA GLY A 47 -8.77 -9.92 -5.56
C GLY A 47 -9.04 -9.55 -4.10
N TRP A 48 -8.34 -10.21 -3.17
CA TRP A 48 -8.41 -9.88 -1.75
C TRP A 48 -7.93 -8.44 -1.48
N VAL A 49 -6.78 -8.04 -2.03
CA VAL A 49 -6.22 -6.68 -1.81
C VAL A 49 -7.13 -5.61 -2.40
N LEU A 50 -7.61 -5.82 -3.63
CA LEU A 50 -8.54 -4.90 -4.28
C LEU A 50 -9.86 -4.78 -3.51
N ALA A 51 -10.37 -5.87 -2.93
CA ALA A 51 -11.56 -5.82 -2.09
C ALA A 51 -11.35 -4.97 -0.83
N ARG A 52 -10.16 -5.00 -0.21
CA ARG A 52 -9.83 -4.12 0.92
C ARG A 52 -9.70 -2.66 0.51
N ILE A 53 -9.11 -2.40 -0.67
CA ILE A 53 -9.05 -1.04 -1.22
C ILE A 53 -10.43 -0.50 -1.56
N ALA A 54 -11.38 -1.35 -1.95
CA ALA A 54 -12.76 -0.94 -2.23
C ALA A 54 -13.64 -0.81 -0.96
N ASP A 55 -13.12 -1.14 0.22
CA ASP A 55 -13.91 -1.11 1.46
C ASP A 55 -14.10 0.32 1.98
N SER A 56 -15.24 0.92 1.64
CA SER A 56 -15.62 2.27 2.09
C SER A 56 -15.84 2.39 3.60
N GLY A 57 -15.87 1.27 4.33
CA GLY A 57 -15.90 1.26 5.80
C GLY A 57 -14.56 1.65 6.43
N VAL A 58 -13.46 1.60 5.67
CA VAL A 58 -12.12 1.95 6.12
C VAL A 58 -11.74 3.35 5.61
N PRO A 59 -11.13 4.22 6.45
CA PRO A 59 -10.65 5.53 6.02
C PRO A 59 -9.78 5.45 4.76
N VAL A 60 -10.06 6.34 3.80
CA VAL A 60 -9.38 6.36 2.50
C VAL A 60 -7.86 6.51 2.63
N CYS A 61 -7.40 7.26 3.63
CA CYS A 61 -5.97 7.46 3.91
C CYS A 61 -5.26 6.16 4.30
N LEU A 62 -5.92 5.24 5.02
CA LEU A 62 -5.34 3.95 5.40
C LEU A 62 -5.32 3.00 4.21
N ARG A 63 -6.41 2.96 3.42
CA ARG A 63 -6.47 2.16 2.20
C ARG A 63 -5.45 2.61 1.16
N ALA A 64 -5.19 3.91 1.06
CA ALA A 64 -4.18 4.48 0.17
C ALA A 64 -2.77 3.96 0.48
N GLN A 65 -2.45 3.62 1.73
CA GLN A 65 -1.13 3.07 2.08
C GLN A 65 -0.90 1.67 1.48
N LEU A 66 -1.97 0.94 1.17
CA LEU A 66 -1.86 -0.37 0.51
C LEU A 66 -1.48 -0.24 -0.96
N LEU A 67 -1.65 0.92 -1.59
CA LEU A 67 -1.34 1.07 -3.02
C LEU A 67 0.15 1.00 -3.31
N TRP A 68 0.96 1.66 -2.47
CA TRP A 68 2.38 1.85 -2.74
C TRP A 68 3.15 0.54 -3.00
N PRO A 69 2.95 -0.52 -2.20
CA PRO A 69 3.64 -1.78 -2.42
C PRO A 69 3.11 -2.59 -3.60
N MET A 70 1.92 -2.29 -4.13
CA MET A 70 1.32 -3.09 -5.20
C MET A 70 2.06 -2.87 -6.51
N MET A 71 2.32 -3.96 -7.22
CA MET A 71 2.98 -3.92 -8.52
C MET A 71 2.01 -4.31 -9.63
N ARG A 72 1.16 -5.31 -9.38
CA ARG A 72 0.33 -5.92 -10.40
C ARG A 72 -1.04 -5.28 -10.50
N THR A 73 -1.63 -4.93 -9.36
CA THR A 73 -2.98 -4.34 -9.29
C THR A 73 -2.99 -2.86 -8.91
N TYR A 74 -1.84 -2.19 -9.03
CA TYR A 74 -1.69 -0.77 -8.69
C TYR A 74 -2.68 0.10 -9.46
N ALA A 75 -2.82 -0.10 -10.76
CA ALA A 75 -3.69 0.71 -11.61
C ALA A 75 -5.16 0.55 -11.22
N GLU A 76 -5.63 -0.69 -10.98
CA GLU A 76 -7.00 -0.93 -10.54
C GLU A 76 -7.27 -0.36 -9.13
N GLY A 77 -6.32 -0.51 -8.21
CA GLY A 77 -6.43 0.06 -6.86
C GLY A 77 -6.45 1.59 -6.88
N TYR A 78 -5.62 2.20 -7.73
CA TYR A 78 -5.56 3.65 -7.92
C TYR A 78 -6.90 4.16 -8.43
N ASP A 79 -7.45 3.50 -9.45
CA ASP A 79 -8.74 3.82 -10.03
C ASP A 79 -9.88 3.75 -9.02
N ILE A 80 -9.88 2.75 -8.13
CA ILE A 80 -10.87 2.62 -7.06
C ILE A 80 -10.81 3.84 -6.15
N LEU A 81 -9.63 4.16 -5.60
CA LEU A 81 -9.48 5.28 -4.68
C LEU A 81 -9.71 6.63 -5.35
N HIS A 82 -9.24 6.81 -6.58
CA HIS A 82 -9.38 8.07 -7.32
C HIS A 82 -10.84 8.42 -7.62
N ARG A 83 -11.69 7.43 -7.86
CA ARG A 83 -13.14 7.64 -8.05
C ARG A 83 -13.84 8.06 -6.76
N GLU A 84 -13.35 7.61 -5.61
CA GLU A 84 -13.91 7.94 -4.30
C GLU A 84 -13.41 9.30 -3.80
N ASP A 85 -12.09 9.51 -3.85
CA ASP A 85 -11.43 10.75 -3.49
C ASP A 85 -10.20 11.00 -4.42
N PRO A 86 -10.31 11.91 -5.39
CA PRO A 86 -9.22 12.26 -6.28
C PRO A 86 -7.97 12.80 -5.58
N HIS A 87 -8.10 13.26 -4.32
CA HIS A 87 -7.00 13.82 -3.53
C HIS A 87 -6.30 12.77 -2.66
N ALA A 88 -6.95 11.65 -2.34
CA ALA A 88 -6.37 10.60 -1.50
C ALA A 88 -5.07 10.00 -2.06
N VAL A 89 -4.92 10.04 -3.38
CA VAL A 89 -3.75 9.51 -4.10
C VAL A 89 -2.69 10.57 -4.43
N ARG A 90 -2.94 11.86 -4.15
CA ARG A 90 -1.99 12.96 -4.48
C ARG A 90 -0.70 12.91 -3.68
N HIS A 91 -0.73 12.28 -2.51
CA HIS A 91 0.43 12.17 -1.61
C HIS A 91 1.11 10.80 -1.70
N LEU A 92 0.57 9.88 -2.50
CA LEU A 92 1.24 8.62 -2.75
C LEU A 92 2.41 8.87 -3.71
N PRO A 93 3.59 8.31 -3.45
CA PRO A 93 4.67 8.42 -4.40
C PRO A 93 4.25 7.72 -5.70
N THR A 94 4.57 8.32 -6.84
CA THR A 94 4.19 7.79 -8.16
C THR A 94 5.20 6.70 -8.54
N PRO A 95 4.80 5.44 -8.76
CA PRO A 95 5.73 4.42 -9.22
C PRO A 95 6.25 4.83 -10.60
N GLY A 96 7.56 5.05 -10.71
CA GLY A 96 8.21 5.36 -11.99
C GLY A 96 8.80 6.77 -12.14
N ARG A 97 8.69 7.67 -11.15
CA ARG A 97 9.60 8.84 -11.08
C ARG A 97 10.77 8.53 -10.15
N HIS A 98 11.62 7.58 -10.56
CA HIS A 98 13.04 7.81 -10.32
C HIS A 98 13.39 9.08 -11.08
N SER A 99 13.76 10.13 -10.36
CA SER A 99 14.43 11.29 -10.94
C SER A 99 15.70 10.81 -11.65
N GLY A 100 15.56 10.40 -12.90
CA GLY A 100 16.57 10.63 -13.92
C GLY A 100 16.49 12.12 -14.27
N GLU A 101 16.94 12.96 -13.34
CA GLU A 101 17.25 14.36 -13.58
C GLU A 101 18.76 14.42 -13.37
N GLU A 102 19.50 13.97 -14.39
CA GLU A 102 20.32 14.88 -15.18
C GLU A 102 21.24 15.73 -14.28
N ASP A 103 22.25 15.09 -13.69
CA ASP A 103 23.55 15.76 -13.48
C ASP A 103 24.23 15.93 -14.85
N ALA A 104 23.58 16.69 -15.72
CA ALA A 104 24.22 17.37 -16.82
C ALA A 104 24.48 18.81 -16.35
N HIS A 105 25.77 19.15 -16.28
CA HIS A 105 26.34 20.51 -16.16
C HIS A 105 26.43 21.12 -14.75
N HIS A 106 27.59 20.90 -14.12
CA HIS A 106 28.50 22.00 -13.78
C HIS A 106 29.93 21.43 -13.80
N ALA A 107 30.64 21.60 -14.92
CA ALA A 107 31.56 22.71 -15.23
C ALA A 107 33.01 22.35 -14.87
#